data_AF-A0A6I5CMK0-F1
#
_entry.id   AF-A0A6I5CMK0-F1
#
_cell.length_a   1.000
_cell.length_b   1.000
_cell.length_c   1.000
_cell.angle_alpha   90.00
_cell.angle_beta   90.00
_cell.angle_gamma   90.00
#
_symmetry.space_group_name_H-M   'P 1'
#
loop_
_entity.id
_entity.type
_entity.pdbx_description
1 polymer ?
#
loop_
_entity_poly.entity_id
_entity_poly.type
_entity_poly.pdbx_seq_one_letter_code
_entity_poly.pdbx_strand_id
1 'polypeptide(L)'
;AAGTAAGEPPYPADGPLGPEDLDRCADDLRALLDEAVATAERQLFDLRTAAADDSRILGALGDGGLLPPGPDVLATVEYLGEHGIPALPGWRYLAQAVDPADHARVLAARPELVDG
;
A
#
# COMPACT_ATOMS: atom_id res chain seq x y z
N ALA A 1 -67.50 0.68 32.09
CA ALA A 1 -66.54 1.35 31.19
C ALA A 1 -65.27 0.52 31.19
N ALA A 2 -64.91 -0.03 30.03
CA ALA A 2 -63.82 -0.99 29.87
C ALA A 2 -62.46 -0.30 29.95
N GLY A 3 -61.52 -1.00 30.60
CA GLY A 3 -60.13 -0.58 30.78
C GLY A 3 -59.27 -0.79 29.54
N THR A 4 -58.23 0.03 29.51
CA THR A 4 -57.13 0.17 28.57
C THR A 4 -56.35 -1.13 28.32
N ALA A 5 -55.95 -1.37 27.07
CA ALA A 5 -54.65 -1.95 26.75
C ALA A 5 -54.27 -1.52 25.32
N ALA A 6 -53.42 -0.50 25.23
CA ALA A 6 -52.70 -0.17 24.01
C ALA A 6 -51.79 -1.36 23.68
N GLY A 7 -51.92 -1.90 22.48
CA GLY A 7 -51.07 -2.98 21.99
C GLY A 7 -49.65 -2.48 21.76
N GLU A 8 -48.73 -2.99 22.56
CA GLU A 8 -47.27 -2.96 22.37
C GLU A 8 -46.92 -3.37 20.91
N PRO A 9 -46.01 -2.67 20.22
CA PRO A 9 -45.52 -3.16 18.93
C PRO A 9 -44.79 -4.51 19.14
N PRO A 10 -45.02 -5.52 18.28
CA PRO A 10 -44.35 -6.80 18.41
C PRO A 10 -42.84 -6.60 18.21
N TYR A 11 -42.07 -6.92 19.24
CA TYR A 11 -40.62 -7.06 19.16
C TYR A 11 -40.26 -8.09 18.07
N PRO A 12 -39.21 -7.88 17.25
CA PRO A 12 -38.83 -8.85 16.23
C PRO A 12 -38.44 -10.16 16.92
N ALA A 13 -39.10 -11.23 16.51
CA ALA A 13 -38.82 -12.57 17.00
C ALA A 13 -37.47 -13.06 16.45
N ASP A 14 -36.66 -13.69 17.29
CA ASP A 14 -35.45 -14.46 16.92
C ASP A 14 -35.84 -15.73 16.14
N GLY A 15 -36.51 -15.55 15.00
CA GLY A 15 -36.85 -16.57 14.03
C GLY A 15 -35.99 -16.45 12.77
N PRO A 16 -35.95 -17.49 11.92
CA PRO A 16 -35.24 -17.40 10.64
C PRO A 16 -35.78 -16.25 9.80
N LEU A 17 -34.87 -15.46 9.22
CA LEU A 17 -35.20 -14.28 8.39
C LEU A 17 -36.17 -14.65 7.27
N GLY A 18 -37.38 -14.07 7.33
CA GLY A 18 -38.40 -14.23 6.30
C GLY A 18 -38.23 -13.23 5.15
N PRO A 19 -38.83 -13.51 3.97
CA PRO A 19 -38.78 -12.61 2.83
C PRO A 19 -39.39 -11.24 3.12
N GLU A 20 -40.42 -11.15 3.96
CA GLU A 20 -41.06 -9.88 4.34
C GLU A 20 -40.17 -9.02 5.24
N ASP A 21 -39.30 -9.64 6.04
CA ASP A 21 -38.30 -8.92 6.85
C ASP A 21 -37.15 -8.44 5.98
N LEU A 22 -36.78 -9.20 4.94
CA LEU A 22 -35.80 -8.78 3.95
C LEU A 22 -36.31 -7.60 3.12
N ASP A 23 -37.56 -7.66 2.64
CA ASP A 23 -38.20 -6.57 1.89
C ASP A 23 -38.29 -5.28 2.72
N ARG A 24 -38.54 -5.40 4.03
CA ARG A 24 -38.59 -4.25 4.94
C ARG A 24 -37.23 -3.54 5.08
N CYS A 25 -36.14 -4.30 5.05
CA CYS A 25 -34.78 -3.79 5.21
C CYS A 25 -34.04 -3.64 3.87
N ALA A 26 -34.70 -3.85 2.73
CA ALA A 26 -34.05 -3.97 1.43
C ALA A 26 -33.28 -2.70 1.03
N ASP A 27 -33.87 -1.53 1.24
CA ASP A 27 -33.24 -0.25 0.91
C ASP A 27 -32.02 0.04 1.80
N ASP A 28 -32.11 -0.26 3.10
CA ASP A 28 -31.01 -0.09 4.05
C ASP A 28 -29.86 -1.06 3.75
N LEU A 29 -30.18 -2.33 3.46
CA LEU A 29 -29.19 -3.33 3.05
C LEU A 29 -28.52 -2.95 1.74
N ARG A 30 -29.27 -2.37 0.80
CA ARG A 30 -28.72 -1.87 -0.45
C ARG A 30 -27.78 -0.68 -0.21
N ALA A 31 -28.16 0.27 0.62
CA ALA A 31 -27.30 1.41 0.97
C ALA A 31 -25.99 0.95 1.65
N LEU A 32 -26.08 0.00 2.59
CA LEU A 32 -24.91 -0.59 3.25
C LEU A 32 -24.02 -1.34 2.25
N LEU A 33 -24.61 -2.07 1.30
CA LEU A 33 -23.87 -2.76 0.26
C LEU A 33 -23.15 -1.76 -0.66
N ASP A 34 -23.84 -0.70 -1.08
CA ASP A 34 -23.27 0.35 -1.93
C ASP A 34 -22.10 1.06 -1.21
N GLU A 35 -22.21 1.32 0.09
CA GLU A 35 -21.13 1.87 0.90
C GLU A 35 -19.93 0.92 1.04
N ALA A 36 -20.20 -0.37 1.28
CA ALA A 36 -19.17 -1.40 1.37
C ALA A 36 -18.43 -1.56 0.04
N VAL A 37 -19.15 -1.57 -1.09
CA VAL A 37 -18.57 -1.62 -2.44
C VAL A 37 -17.71 -0.38 -2.67
N ALA A 38 -18.23 0.82 -2.42
CA ALA A 38 -17.46 2.06 -2.61
C ALA A 38 -16.19 2.09 -1.74
N THR A 39 -16.25 1.53 -0.53
CA THR A 39 -15.09 1.41 0.36
C THR A 39 -14.07 0.41 -0.17
N ALA A 40 -14.52 -0.76 -0.62
CA ALA A 40 -13.65 -1.77 -1.21
C ALA A 40 -12.98 -1.28 -2.50
N GLU A 41 -13.69 -0.52 -3.33
CA GLU A 41 -13.13 0.08 -4.55
C GLU A 41 -12.01 1.09 -4.24
N ARG A 42 -12.21 1.96 -3.24
CA ARG A 42 -11.16 2.88 -2.77
C ARG A 42 -9.94 2.11 -2.25
N GLN A 43 -10.14 1.11 -1.40
CA GLN A 43 -9.05 0.28 -0.87
C GLN A 43 -8.29 -0.44 -1.99
N LEU A 44 -9.01 -0.94 -3.00
CA LEU A 44 -8.41 -1.61 -4.15
C LEU A 44 -7.59 -0.64 -5.02
N PHE A 45 -8.05 0.61 -5.15
CA PHE A 45 -7.29 1.66 -5.82
C PHE A 45 -5.99 1.97 -5.07
N ASP A 46 -6.06 2.12 -3.74
CA ASP A 46 -4.87 2.37 -2.91
C ASP A 46 -3.88 1.22 -3.01
N LEU A 47 -4.37 -0.02 -2.92
CA LEU A 47 -3.53 -1.22 -3.03
C LEU A 47 -2.88 -1.35 -4.42
N ARG A 48 -3.61 -1.03 -5.49
CA ARG A 48 -3.07 -1.04 -6.85
C ARG A 48 -2.02 0.05 -7.05
N THR A 49 -2.24 1.23 -6.47
CA THR A 49 -1.27 2.33 -6.49
C THR A 49 0.02 1.92 -5.76
N ALA A 50 -0.10 1.35 -4.56
CA ALA A 50 1.04 0.84 -3.81
C ALA A 50 1.78 -0.27 -4.57
N ALA A 51 1.05 -1.25 -5.13
CA ALA A 51 1.65 -2.33 -5.91
C ALA A 51 2.33 -1.83 -7.20
N ALA A 52 1.82 -0.77 -7.82
CA ALA A 52 2.44 -0.13 -8.97
C ALA A 52 3.72 0.62 -8.59
N ASP A 53 3.75 1.25 -7.41
CA ASP A 53 4.96 1.87 -6.86
C ASP A 53 6.02 0.81 -6.51
N ASP A 54 5.63 -0.26 -5.82
CA ASP A 54 6.50 -1.40 -5.53
C ASP A 54 7.06 -2.03 -6.81
N SER A 55 6.23 -2.20 -7.85
CA SER A 55 6.67 -2.71 -9.15
C SER A 55 7.64 -1.75 -9.85
N ARG A 56 7.48 -0.43 -9.67
CA ARG A 56 8.45 0.56 -10.16
C ARG A 56 9.77 0.46 -9.42
N ILE A 57 9.74 0.31 -8.08
CA ILE A 57 10.92 0.09 -7.25
C ILE A 57 11.62 -1.20 -7.69
N LEU A 58 10.91 -2.33 -7.74
CA LEU A 58 11.43 -3.62 -8.18
C LEU A 58 11.95 -3.58 -9.63
N GLY A 59 11.28 -2.86 -10.52
CA GLY A 59 11.73 -2.67 -11.90
C GLY A 59 13.02 -1.84 -11.99
N ALA A 60 13.17 -0.84 -11.12
CA ALA A 60 14.41 -0.06 -11.00
C ALA A 60 15.57 -0.89 -10.42
N LEU A 61 15.28 -1.95 -9.66
CA LEU A 61 16.30 -2.88 -9.16
C LEU A 61 17.01 -3.66 -10.29
N GLY A 62 16.34 -3.89 -11.44
CA GLY A 62 16.88 -4.68 -12.57
C GLY A 62 17.38 -6.08 -12.17
N ASP A 63 18.19 -6.72 -13.03
CA ASP A 63 18.89 -8.00 -12.70
C ASP A 63 20.02 -7.82 -11.66
N GLY A 64 20.23 -6.60 -11.16
CA GLY A 64 21.28 -6.24 -10.21
C GLY A 64 20.82 -6.04 -8.76
N GLY A 65 19.51 -5.90 -8.50
CA GLY A 65 18.95 -5.74 -7.16
C GLY A 65 19.08 -4.35 -6.54
N LEU A 66 19.18 -3.28 -7.34
CA LEU A 66 19.72 -2.00 -6.85
C LEU A 66 18.79 -0.79 -6.93
N LEU A 67 18.65 -0.07 -5.82
CA LEU A 67 17.77 1.10 -5.73
C LEU A 67 18.15 2.18 -6.76
N PRO A 68 17.17 2.84 -7.39
CA PRO A 68 17.46 3.99 -8.24
C PRO A 68 18.14 5.08 -7.40
N PRO A 69 19.24 5.71 -7.88
CA PRO A 69 19.90 6.77 -7.12
C PRO A 69 18.96 7.96 -7.01
N GLY A 70 18.98 8.65 -5.86
CA GLY A 70 18.21 9.87 -5.67
C GLY A 70 18.52 10.90 -6.77
N PRO A 71 17.57 11.77 -7.17
CA PRO A 71 17.77 12.72 -8.27
C PRO A 71 19.00 13.62 -8.08
N ASP A 72 19.29 14.03 -6.84
CA ASP A 72 20.45 14.85 -6.49
C ASP A 72 21.78 14.08 -6.63
N VAL A 73 21.78 12.79 -6.30
CA VAL A 73 22.95 11.91 -6.42
C VAL A 73 23.23 11.64 -7.89
N LEU A 74 22.19 11.40 -8.69
CA LEU A 74 22.33 11.24 -10.14
C LEU A 74 22.92 12.51 -10.78
N ALA A 75 22.36 13.68 -10.45
CA ALA A 75 22.84 14.97 -10.94
C ALA A 75 24.31 15.24 -10.53
N THR A 76 24.68 14.87 -9.31
CA THR A 76 26.05 15.01 -8.80
C THR A 76 27.02 14.08 -9.53
N VAL A 77 26.66 12.81 -9.72
CA VAL A 77 27.50 11.83 -10.44
C VAL A 77 27.68 12.25 -11.91
N GLU A 78 26.63 12.75 -12.56
CA GLU A 78 26.71 13.30 -13.93
C GLU A 78 27.64 14.52 -13.99
N TYR A 79 27.45 15.49 -13.08
CA TYR A 79 28.33 16.67 -12.98
C TYR A 79 29.80 16.29 -12.78
N LEU A 80 30.09 15.34 -11.88
CA LEU A 80 31.46 14.86 -11.66
C LEU A 80 32.03 14.17 -12.91
N GLY A 81 31.20 13.38 -13.61
CA GLY A 81 31.56 12.74 -14.87
C GLY A 81 31.91 13.73 -15.98
N GLU A 82 31.14 14.82 -16.12
CA GLU A 82 31.44 15.91 -17.06
C GLU A 82 32.79 16.58 -16.78
N HIS A 83 33.23 16.60 -15.52
CA HIS A 83 34.52 17.15 -15.08
C HIS A 83 35.65 16.10 -15.05
N GLY A 84 35.39 14.88 -15.54
CA GLY A 84 36.39 13.80 -15.62
C GLY A 84 36.70 13.15 -14.26
N ILE A 85 35.86 13.35 -13.25
CA ILE A 85 35.99 12.73 -11.93
C ILE A 85 35.10 11.47 -11.92
N PRO A 86 35.67 10.26 -11.80
CA PRO A 86 34.88 9.04 -11.73
C PRO A 86 34.12 9.00 -10.42
N ALA A 87 32.80 8.95 -10.50
CA ALA A 87 31.90 8.82 -9.36
C ALA A 87 30.89 7.68 -9.61
N LEU A 88 30.52 6.99 -8.54
CA LEU A 88 29.51 5.95 -8.54
C LEU A 88 28.57 6.20 -7.36
N PRO A 89 27.26 5.99 -7.52
CA PRO A 89 26.34 5.92 -6.39
C PRO A 89 26.78 4.84 -5.39
N GLY A 90 26.55 5.07 -4.09
CA GLY A 90 26.97 4.22 -2.99
C GLY A 90 26.50 2.77 -3.11
N TRP A 91 25.27 2.54 -3.58
CA TRP A 91 24.75 1.20 -3.82
C TRP A 91 25.48 0.50 -4.96
N ARG A 92 25.94 1.25 -5.99
CA ARG A 92 26.73 0.67 -7.09
C ARG A 92 28.09 0.25 -6.58
N TYR A 93 28.69 1.05 -5.70
CA TYR A 93 29.90 0.66 -5.02
C TYR A 93 29.69 -0.62 -4.19
N LEU A 94 28.59 -0.70 -3.41
CA LEU A 94 28.27 -1.90 -2.63
C LEU A 94 28.15 -3.16 -3.51
N ALA A 95 27.40 -3.08 -4.61
CA ALA A 95 27.20 -4.21 -5.50
C ALA A 95 28.47 -4.65 -6.26
N GLN A 96 29.38 -3.71 -6.57
CA GLN A 96 30.56 -3.99 -7.39
C GLN A 96 31.80 -4.33 -6.55
N ALA A 97 31.92 -3.79 -5.33
CA ALA A 97 33.15 -3.83 -4.56
C ALA A 97 33.05 -4.57 -3.21
N VAL A 98 31.84 -4.96 -2.79
CA VAL A 98 31.61 -5.65 -1.50
C VAL A 98 30.93 -7.00 -1.75
N ASP A 99 31.38 -8.04 -1.04
CA ASP A 99 30.75 -9.37 -1.08
C ASP A 99 29.30 -9.28 -0.57
N PRO A 100 28.31 -9.87 -1.26
CA PRO A 100 26.90 -9.88 -0.83
C PRO A 100 26.68 -10.33 0.61
N ALA A 101 27.48 -11.28 1.11
CA ALA A 101 27.39 -11.74 2.50
C ALA A 101 27.79 -10.67 3.52
N ASP A 102 28.59 -9.69 3.10
CA ASP A 102 29.05 -8.57 3.92
C ASP A 102 28.19 -7.31 3.78
N HIS A 103 27.26 -7.25 2.82
CA HIS A 103 26.44 -6.06 2.52
C HIS A 103 25.73 -5.54 3.77
N ALA A 104 25.07 -6.40 4.54
CA ALA A 104 24.33 -6.01 5.74
C ALA A 104 25.23 -5.37 6.81
N ARG A 105 26.45 -5.91 7.00
CA ARG A 105 27.42 -5.38 7.96
C ARG A 105 27.95 -4.02 7.50
N VAL A 106 28.22 -3.87 6.21
CA VAL A 106 28.72 -2.62 5.63
C VAL A 106 27.64 -1.53 5.65
N LEU A 107 26.40 -1.87 5.35
CA LEU A 107 25.25 -0.96 5.43
C LEU A 107 24.95 -0.54 6.88
N ALA A 108 25.05 -1.46 7.83
CA ALA A 108 24.89 -1.12 9.25
C ALA A 108 25.96 -0.11 9.74
N ALA A 109 27.17 -0.17 9.18
CA ALA A 109 28.24 0.76 9.51
C ALA A 109 28.21 2.06 8.70
N ARG A 110 27.57 2.05 7.52
CA ARG A 110 27.51 3.16 6.55
C ARG A 110 26.14 3.18 5.87
N PRO A 111 25.08 3.61 6.57
CA PRO A 111 23.72 3.58 6.03
C PRO A 111 23.51 4.55 4.86
N GLU A 112 24.37 5.55 4.70
CA GLU A 112 24.28 6.58 3.65
C GLU A 112 24.43 5.98 2.24
N LEU A 113 25.09 4.83 2.12
CA LEU A 113 25.37 4.16 0.84
C LEU A 113 24.11 3.66 0.10
N VAL A 114 22.94 3.64 0.74
CA VAL A 114 21.70 3.15 0.11
C VAL A 114 21.26 4.06 -1.04
N ASP A 115 21.32 5.39 -0.84
CA ASP A 115 20.74 6.35 -1.78
C ASP A 115 21.78 7.19 -2.53
N GLY A 116 23.05 7.20 -2.09
CA GLY A 116 24.16 7.90 -2.75
C GLY A 116 25.50 7.75 -2.09
#